data_AF-A0A5S8Y7G0-F1
#
_entry.id   AF-A0A5S8Y7G0-F1
#
_cell.length_a   1.000
_cell.length_b   1.000
_cell.length_c   1.000
_cell.angle_alpha   90.00
_cell.angle_beta   90.00
_cell.angle_gamma   90.00
#
_symmetry.space_group_name_H-M   'P 1'
#
loop_
_entity.id
_entity.type
_entity.pdbx_description
1 polymer ?
#
loop_
_entity_poly.entity_id
_entity_poly.type
_entity_poly.pdbx_seq_one_letter_code
_entity_poly.pdbx_strand_id
1 'polypeptide(L)'
;VFVHRDGKIHYQKYERGIPVADLKVIGDTDKTGTITRFKPDPEIFKETTEYEFDTLATRMRELAFLNRNIKLTIEDKREHKQKKEFHYEGGIKSYVEHLNRSKQPIHEEPVYVEGSKDGIQVEVALQYNEGYTNHIYSFTNNIHTYEGGTHEVGFKTALTRVINDYGRKNNILKDADSNLTGEDVREG
;
A
#
# COMPACT_ATOMS: atom_id res chain seq x y z
N VAL A 1 22.29 -7.79 -12.23
CA VAL A 1 22.13 -7.34 -10.83
C VAL A 1 23.43 -6.72 -10.38
N PHE A 2 23.37 -5.59 -9.70
CA PHE A 2 24.52 -4.95 -9.04
C PHE A 2 24.29 -5.01 -7.54
N VAL A 3 25.29 -5.39 -6.76
CA VAL A 3 25.23 -5.43 -5.29
C VAL A 3 26.38 -4.60 -4.76
N HIS A 4 26.06 -3.57 -3.99
CA HIS A 4 27.01 -2.73 -3.27
C HIS A 4 27.14 -3.26 -1.84
N ARG A 5 28.28 -3.85 -1.51
CA ARG A 5 28.52 -4.49 -0.21
C ARG A 5 30.01 -4.51 0.10
N ASP A 6 30.36 -4.34 1.38
CA ASP A 6 31.75 -4.43 1.88
C ASP A 6 32.75 -3.54 1.10
N GLY A 7 32.31 -2.34 0.71
CA GLY A 7 33.11 -1.38 -0.07
C GLY A 7 33.26 -1.70 -1.55
N LYS A 8 32.59 -2.75 -2.06
CA LYS A 8 32.73 -3.27 -3.43
C LYS A 8 31.42 -3.27 -4.21
N ILE A 9 31.53 -3.12 -5.52
CA ILE A 9 30.43 -3.28 -6.48
C ILE A 9 30.55 -4.68 -7.11
N HIS A 10 29.64 -5.57 -6.75
CA HIS A 10 29.51 -6.88 -7.35
C HIS A 10 28.49 -6.83 -8.50
N TYR A 11 28.76 -7.54 -9.60
CA TYR A 11 27.89 -7.58 -10.76
C TYR A 11 27.75 -9.00 -11.31
N GLN A 12 26.51 -9.36 -11.64
CA GLN A 12 26.20 -10.58 -12.39
C GLN A 12 25.08 -10.32 -13.41
N LYS A 13 25.24 -10.85 -14.62
CA LYS A 13 24.25 -10.79 -15.69
C LYS A 13 23.53 -12.13 -15.84
N TYR A 14 22.25 -12.06 -16.16
CA TYR A 14 21.40 -13.23 -16.40
C TYR A 14 20.68 -13.06 -17.74
N GLU A 15 20.45 -14.17 -18.42
CA GLU A 15 19.62 -14.26 -19.62
C GLU A 15 18.63 -15.40 -19.42
N ARG A 16 17.33 -15.11 -19.48
CA ARG A 16 16.24 -16.08 -19.20
C ARG A 16 16.46 -16.89 -17.91
N GLY A 17 16.94 -16.22 -16.86
CA GLY A 17 17.23 -16.81 -15.55
C GLY A 17 18.59 -17.51 -15.43
N ILE A 18 19.31 -17.70 -16.53
CA ILE A 18 20.61 -18.39 -16.54
C ILE A 18 21.74 -17.36 -16.36
N PRO A 19 22.68 -17.57 -15.41
CA PRO A 19 23.87 -16.73 -15.29
C PRO A 19 24.72 -16.80 -16.56
N VAL A 20 25.07 -15.67 -17.15
CA VAL A 20 25.94 -15.64 -18.34
C VAL A 20 27.43 -15.55 -18.00
N ALA A 21 27.74 -15.26 -16.74
CA ALA A 21 29.08 -15.20 -16.19
C ALA A 21 29.02 -15.34 -14.67
N ASP A 22 30.15 -15.71 -14.07
CA ASP A 22 30.33 -15.68 -12.62
C ASP A 22 30.22 -14.25 -12.06
N LEU A 23 29.95 -14.15 -10.77
CA LEU A 23 29.90 -12.89 -10.03
C LEU A 23 31.27 -12.20 -10.11
N LYS A 24 31.29 -10.95 -10.56
CA LYS A 24 32.52 -10.14 -10.69
C LYS A 24 32.48 -8.93 -9.79
N VAL A 25 33.62 -8.57 -9.19
CA VAL A 25 33.81 -7.25 -8.60
C VAL A 25 34.20 -6.29 -9.72
N ILE A 26 33.41 -5.23 -9.90
CA ILE A 26 33.56 -4.28 -11.02
C ILE A 26 33.98 -2.87 -10.57
N GLY A 27 34.15 -2.66 -9.27
CA GLY A 27 34.60 -1.38 -8.72
C GLY A 27 34.45 -1.30 -7.20
N ASP A 28 34.82 -0.14 -6.66
CA ASP A 28 34.67 0.24 -5.26
C ASP A 28 33.45 1.15 -5.07
N THR A 29 32.87 1.17 -3.87
CA THR A 29 31.74 2.03 -3.53
C THR A 29 31.69 2.36 -2.03
N ASP A 30 31.18 3.54 -1.71
CA ASP A 30 30.85 4.01 -0.37
C ASP A 30 29.38 3.74 0.03
N LYS A 31 28.61 3.10 -0.85
CA LYS A 31 27.17 2.82 -0.66
C LYS A 31 26.93 1.35 -0.37
N THR A 32 25.74 1.06 0.15
CA THR A 32 25.20 -0.30 0.29
C THR A 32 23.86 -0.43 -0.42
N GLY A 33 23.56 -1.60 -0.98
CA GLY A 33 22.25 -1.89 -1.58
C GLY A 33 22.34 -2.72 -2.84
N THR A 34 21.19 -2.89 -3.50
CA THR A 34 21.06 -3.75 -4.68
C THR A 34 20.33 -3.01 -5.79
N ILE A 35 20.87 -3.11 -7.01
CA ILE A 35 20.22 -2.59 -8.22
C ILE A 35 19.90 -3.78 -9.12
N THR A 36 18.61 -3.96 -9.38
CA THR A 36 18.11 -4.93 -10.35
C THR A 36 17.61 -4.18 -11.57
N ARG A 37 18.11 -4.57 -12.74
CA ARG A 37 17.64 -4.09 -14.04
C ARG A 37 17.34 -5.32 -14.89
N PHE A 38 16.16 -5.35 -15.47
CA PHE A 38 15.72 -6.44 -16.33
C PHE A 38 14.96 -5.86 -17.53
N LYS A 39 14.86 -6.67 -18.59
CA LYS A 39 14.02 -6.41 -19.75
C LYS A 39 13.02 -7.57 -19.83
N PRO A 40 11.70 -7.32 -19.91
CA PRO A 40 10.72 -8.39 -20.05
C PRO A 40 10.92 -9.16 -21.36
N ASP A 41 10.65 -10.47 -21.34
CA ASP A 41 10.82 -11.35 -22.50
C ASP A 41 9.55 -11.30 -23.39
N PRO A 42 9.66 -10.85 -24.67
CA PRO A 42 8.50 -10.75 -25.56
C PRO A 42 7.93 -12.12 -25.98
N GLU A 43 8.64 -13.23 -25.78
CA GLU A 43 8.08 -14.57 -25.99
C GLU A 43 7.09 -14.96 -24.88
N ILE A 44 7.26 -14.39 -23.68
CA ILE A 44 6.40 -14.61 -22.52
C ILE A 44 5.27 -13.56 -22.49
N PHE A 45 5.62 -12.29 -22.59
CA PHE A 45 4.68 -11.16 -22.54
C PHE A 45 4.24 -10.77 -23.96
N LYS A 46 3.21 -11.45 -24.46
CA LYS A 46 2.73 -11.29 -25.85
C LYS A 46 1.90 -10.02 -26.09
N GLU A 47 1.21 -9.53 -25.06
CA GLU A 47 0.33 -8.37 -25.19
C GLU A 47 1.11 -7.05 -25.19
N THR A 48 2.01 -6.88 -24.23
CA THR A 48 2.85 -5.69 -24.12
C THR A 48 4.10 -5.99 -23.29
N THR A 49 5.19 -5.32 -23.63
CA THR A 49 6.41 -5.23 -22.81
C THR A 49 6.67 -3.81 -22.32
N GLU A 50 5.79 -2.88 -22.68
CA GLU A 50 5.87 -1.47 -22.32
C GLU A 50 5.25 -1.25 -20.94
N TYR A 51 6.00 -0.54 -20.08
CA TYR A 51 5.52 -0.16 -18.76
C TYR A 51 4.69 1.13 -18.83
N GLU A 52 3.55 1.11 -18.15
CA GLU A 52 2.73 2.29 -17.93
C GLU A 52 3.18 3.03 -16.67
N PHE A 53 3.59 4.29 -16.82
CA PHE A 53 4.18 5.06 -15.72
C PHE A 53 3.19 5.31 -14.58
N ASP A 54 1.93 5.66 -14.89
CA ASP A 54 0.95 6.02 -13.87
C ASP A 54 0.49 4.82 -13.04
N THR A 55 0.41 3.62 -13.63
CA THR A 55 0.16 2.38 -12.91
C THR A 55 1.28 2.10 -11.88
N LEU A 56 2.55 2.19 -12.30
CA LEU A 56 3.69 2.02 -11.39
C LEU A 56 3.78 3.14 -10.34
N ALA A 57 3.53 4.39 -10.73
CA ALA A 57 3.58 5.53 -9.83
C ALA A 57 2.48 5.45 -8.75
N THR A 58 1.30 4.92 -9.10
CA THR A 58 0.22 4.66 -8.15
C THR A 58 0.65 3.63 -7.12
N ARG A 59 1.21 2.49 -7.55
CA ARG A 59 1.71 1.45 -6.64
C ARG A 59 2.87 1.94 -5.76
N MET A 60 3.79 2.73 -6.31
CA MET A 60 4.89 3.32 -5.55
C MET A 60 4.39 4.30 -4.48
N ARG A 61 3.37 5.11 -4.79
CA ARG A 61 2.77 6.02 -3.82
C ARG A 61 2.12 5.27 -2.66
N GLU A 62 1.34 4.23 -2.97
CA GLU A 62 0.70 3.36 -1.99
C GLU A 62 1.74 2.71 -1.06
N LEU A 63 2.82 2.14 -1.62
CA LEU A 63 3.91 1.57 -0.82
C LEU A 63 4.59 2.60 0.09
N ALA A 64 4.74 3.85 -0.37
CA ALA A 64 5.31 4.92 0.45
C ALA A 64 4.40 5.32 1.61
N PHE A 65 3.07 5.20 1.47
CA PHE A 65 2.15 5.38 2.60
C PHE A 65 2.22 4.20 3.59
N LEU A 66 2.30 2.97 3.09
CA LEU A 66 2.39 1.77 3.93
C LEU A 66 3.71 1.72 4.71
N ASN A 67 4.77 2.36 4.21
CA ASN A 67 6.09 2.36 4.82
C ASN A 67 6.51 3.78 5.21
N ARG A 68 6.14 4.20 6.43
CA ARG A 68 6.50 5.51 6.98
C ARG A 68 7.99 5.78 6.84
N ASN A 69 8.32 7.00 6.43
CA ASN A 69 9.70 7.49 6.27
C ASN A 69 10.53 6.79 5.18
N ILE A 70 9.94 5.90 4.37
CA ILE A 70 10.62 5.37 3.19
C ILE A 70 10.42 6.34 2.02
N LYS A 71 11.53 6.81 1.45
CA LYS A 71 11.52 7.56 0.20
C LYS A 71 11.56 6.61 -1.00
N LEU A 72 10.54 6.68 -1.83
CA LEU A 72 10.48 5.97 -3.11
C LEU A 72 10.56 6.97 -4.27
N THR A 73 11.30 6.62 -5.31
CA THR A 73 11.47 7.44 -6.50
C THR A 73 11.19 6.60 -7.73
N ILE A 74 10.41 7.14 -8.67
CA ILE A 74 10.17 6.57 -9.98
C ILE A 74 10.55 7.57 -11.05
N GLU A 75 11.24 7.10 -12.08
CA GLU A 75 11.75 7.92 -13.19
C GLU A 75 11.53 7.19 -14.51
N ASP A 76 10.82 7.83 -15.45
CA ASP A 76 10.73 7.42 -16.84
C ASP A 76 11.85 8.10 -17.64
N LYS A 77 12.68 7.31 -18.31
CA LYS A 77 13.81 7.77 -19.12
C LYS A 77 13.54 7.75 -20.62
N ARG A 78 12.31 7.44 -21.06
CA ARG A 78 11.84 7.56 -22.45
C ARG A 78 11.69 9.04 -22.85
N GLU A 79 11.15 9.30 -24.05
CA GLU A 79 11.10 10.65 -24.62
C GLU A 79 10.33 11.67 -23.76
N HIS A 80 9.21 11.25 -23.15
CA HIS A 80 8.45 12.05 -22.19
C HIS A 80 8.93 11.81 -20.77
N LYS A 81 10.14 12.29 -20.44
CA LYS A 81 10.75 12.09 -19.12
C LYS A 81 9.82 12.56 -18.01
N GLN A 82 9.54 11.67 -17.06
CA GLN A 82 8.75 11.97 -15.87
C GLN A 82 9.48 11.45 -14.64
N LYS A 83 9.48 12.23 -13.55
CA LYS A 83 10.05 11.81 -12.27
C LYS A 83 9.07 12.15 -11.16
N LYS A 84 8.78 11.19 -10.29
CA LYS A 84 7.96 11.39 -9.09
C LYS A 84 8.72 10.85 -7.87
N GLU A 85 8.60 11.55 -6.77
CA GLU A 85 9.15 11.17 -5.47
C GLU A 85 8.00 11.07 -4.46
N PHE A 86 8.02 10.02 -3.64
CA PHE A 86 7.02 9.74 -2.63
C PHE A 86 7.72 9.54 -1.29
N HIS A 87 7.33 10.34 -0.30
CA HIS A 87 7.83 10.26 1.07
C HIS A 87 6.71 10.75 1.99
N TYR A 88 6.21 9.85 2.84
CA TYR A 88 5.07 10.13 3.70
C TYR A 88 5.38 9.70 5.13
N GLU A 89 5.24 10.65 6.07
CA GLU A 89 5.50 10.41 7.50
C GLU A 89 4.22 9.96 8.23
N GLY A 90 3.06 10.43 7.79
CA GLY A 90 1.75 10.13 8.38
C GLY A 90 1.18 8.74 8.07
N GLY A 91 1.90 7.92 7.30
CA GLY A 91 1.55 6.53 7.04
C GLY A 91 0.19 6.34 6.38
N ILE A 92 -0.56 5.33 6.82
CA ILE A 92 -1.89 5.02 6.26
C ILE A 92 -2.96 6.08 6.61
N LYS A 93 -2.76 6.93 7.63
CA LYS A 93 -3.64 8.08 7.88
C LYS A 93 -3.62 9.03 6.69
N SER A 94 -2.42 9.39 6.23
CA SER A 94 -2.25 10.21 5.02
C SER A 94 -2.69 9.51 3.74
N TYR A 95 -2.70 8.17 3.72
CA TYR A 95 -3.26 7.43 2.59
C TYR A 95 -4.77 7.62 2.50
N VAL A 96 -5.49 7.53 3.62
CA VAL A 96 -6.94 7.76 3.66
C VAL A 96 -7.28 9.19 3.26
N GLU A 97 -6.54 10.19 3.75
CA GLU A 97 -6.67 11.59 3.30
C GLU A 97 -6.48 11.71 1.78
N HIS A 98 -5.48 11.02 1.23
CA HIS A 98 -5.23 10.99 -0.20
C HIS A 98 -6.36 10.33 -0.99
N LEU A 99 -6.95 9.25 -0.49
CA LEU A 99 -8.08 8.57 -1.13
C LEU A 99 -9.35 9.43 -1.12
N ASN A 100 -9.55 10.22 -0.06
CA ASN A 100 -10.69 11.10 0.09
C ASN A 100 -10.50 12.50 -0.51
N ARG A 101 -9.33 12.83 -1.09
CA ARG A 101 -9.02 14.18 -1.62
C ARG A 101 -10.01 14.72 -2.67
N SER A 102 -10.69 13.82 -3.37
CA SER A 102 -11.69 14.15 -4.41
C SER A 102 -13.12 13.86 -3.94
N LYS A 103 -13.31 13.58 -2.65
CA LYS A 103 -14.60 13.31 -2.01
C LYS A 103 -14.91 14.42 -0.99
N GLN A 104 -16.07 14.32 -0.33
CA GLN A 104 -16.46 15.20 0.78
C GLN A 104 -16.42 14.41 2.09
N PRO A 105 -15.33 14.46 2.88
CA PRO A 105 -15.26 13.82 4.19
C PRO A 105 -16.26 14.43 5.17
N ILE A 106 -16.90 13.60 5.99
CA ILE A 106 -17.86 14.09 7.01
C ILE A 106 -17.20 14.40 8.36
N HIS A 107 -15.92 14.09 8.51
CA HIS A 107 -15.10 14.48 9.66
C HIS A 107 -13.68 14.81 9.20
N GLU A 108 -13.07 15.82 9.84
CA GLU A 108 -11.82 16.45 9.39
C GLU A 108 -10.64 15.48 9.39
N GLU A 109 -10.37 14.82 10.53
CA GLU A 109 -9.25 13.89 10.66
C GLU A 109 -9.70 12.44 10.46
N PRO A 110 -8.94 11.62 9.70
CA PRO A 110 -9.15 10.18 9.70
C PRO A 110 -8.94 9.59 11.08
N VAL A 111 -9.80 8.64 11.44
CA VAL A 111 -9.62 7.81 12.64
C VAL A 111 -8.44 6.89 12.38
N TYR A 112 -7.51 6.84 13.33
CA TYR A 112 -6.32 6.02 13.27
C TYR A 112 -6.18 5.19 14.54
N VAL A 113 -5.97 3.88 14.41
CA VAL A 113 -5.70 2.98 15.53
C VAL A 113 -4.61 1.98 15.15
N GLU A 114 -3.72 1.70 16.10
CA GLU A 114 -2.69 0.68 15.99
C GLU A 114 -2.69 -0.20 17.23
N GLY A 115 -2.32 -1.46 17.05
CA GLY A 115 -2.21 -2.40 18.15
C GLY A 115 -1.44 -3.65 17.77
N SER A 116 -0.94 -4.35 18.77
CA SER A 116 -0.29 -5.64 18.59
C SER A 116 -0.85 -6.65 19.56
N LYS A 117 -1.13 -7.86 19.09
CA LYS A 117 -1.55 -8.97 19.94
C LYS A 117 -1.00 -10.28 19.38
N ASP A 118 -0.49 -11.14 20.25
CA ASP A 118 0.01 -12.48 19.89
C ASP A 118 1.02 -12.46 18.72
N GLY A 119 1.88 -11.43 18.68
CA GLY A 119 2.87 -11.23 17.63
C GLY A 119 2.34 -10.66 16.30
N ILE A 120 1.03 -10.40 16.20
CA ILE A 120 0.39 -9.79 15.03
C ILE A 120 0.22 -8.30 15.29
N GLN A 121 0.80 -7.47 14.42
CA GLN A 121 0.60 -6.01 14.41
C GLN A 121 -0.52 -5.67 13.44
N VAL A 122 -1.42 -4.79 13.87
CA VAL A 122 -2.55 -4.31 13.06
C VAL A 122 -2.57 -2.79 13.14
N GLU A 123 -2.70 -2.17 11.97
CA GLU A 123 -2.83 -0.72 11.79
C GLU A 123 -4.09 -0.48 10.96
N VAL A 124 -4.96 0.43 11.40
CA VAL A 124 -6.21 0.78 10.71
C VAL A 124 -6.36 2.28 10.66
N ALA A 125 -6.59 2.81 9.46
CA ALA A 125 -7.11 4.17 9.26
C ALA A 125 -8.42 4.11 8.49
N LEU A 126 -9.39 4.94 8.88
CA LEU A 126 -10.68 5.06 8.19
C LEU A 126 -11.22 6.49 8.27
N GLN A 127 -11.95 6.90 7.24
CA GLN A 127 -12.64 8.18 7.20
C GLN A 127 -13.86 8.08 6.29
N TYR A 128 -15.01 8.45 6.84
CA TYR A 128 -16.27 8.47 6.11
C TYR A 128 -16.36 9.69 5.18
N ASN A 129 -17.04 9.52 4.06
CA ASN A 129 -17.41 10.60 3.14
C ASN A 129 -18.91 10.56 2.85
N GLU A 130 -19.45 11.63 2.23
CA GLU A 130 -20.87 11.74 1.87
C GLU A 130 -21.33 10.79 0.74
N GLY A 131 -20.42 9.97 0.20
CA GLY A 131 -20.75 8.98 -0.82
C GLY A 131 -21.45 7.76 -0.23
N TYR A 132 -21.98 6.91 -1.11
CA TYR A 132 -22.63 5.65 -0.74
C TYR A 132 -21.72 4.43 -0.92
N THR A 133 -20.59 4.59 -1.62
CA THR A 133 -19.71 3.48 -1.97
C THR A 133 -18.65 3.25 -0.90
N ASN A 134 -18.67 2.05 -0.33
CA ASN A 134 -17.62 1.61 0.57
C ASN A 134 -16.36 1.21 -0.21
N HIS A 135 -15.20 1.61 0.29
CA HIS A 135 -13.91 1.15 -0.21
C HIS A 135 -13.04 0.70 0.96
N ILE A 136 -12.72 -0.60 1.00
CA ILE A 136 -11.80 -1.17 1.97
C ILE A 136 -10.56 -1.65 1.23
N TYR A 137 -9.41 -1.11 1.63
CA TYR A 137 -8.10 -1.53 1.15
C TYR A 137 -7.41 -2.28 2.26
N SER A 138 -7.20 -3.58 2.08
CA SER A 138 -6.66 -4.47 3.09
C SER A 138 -5.25 -4.95 2.71
N PHE A 139 -4.38 -5.05 3.71
CA PHE A 139 -2.96 -5.32 3.50
C PHE A 139 -2.42 -6.35 4.49
N THR A 140 -1.54 -7.21 3.99
CA THR A 140 -0.73 -8.11 4.83
C THR A 140 0.72 -7.99 4.38
N ASN A 141 1.61 -7.56 5.26
CA ASN A 141 3.04 -7.37 4.97
C ASN A 141 3.29 -6.55 3.67
N ASN A 142 2.62 -5.41 3.55
CA ASN A 142 2.66 -4.50 2.39
C ASN A 142 2.06 -5.03 1.07
N ILE A 143 1.46 -6.22 1.08
CA ILE A 143 0.77 -6.79 -0.07
C ILE A 143 -0.72 -6.51 0.04
N HIS A 144 -1.27 -5.90 -1.02
CA HIS A 144 -2.71 -5.65 -1.11
C HIS A 144 -3.45 -6.98 -1.27
N THR A 145 -4.41 -7.24 -0.40
CA THR A 145 -5.25 -8.44 -0.43
C THR A 145 -6.55 -8.12 -1.15
N TYR A 146 -6.56 -8.24 -2.49
CA TYR A 146 -7.72 -7.91 -3.32
C TYR A 146 -9.00 -8.69 -2.96
N GLU A 147 -8.84 -9.93 -2.51
CA GLU A 147 -9.95 -10.79 -2.07
C GLU A 147 -10.27 -10.63 -0.57
N GLY A 148 -9.59 -9.70 0.11
CA GLY A 148 -9.67 -9.50 1.55
C GLY A 148 -9.03 -10.64 2.32
N GLY A 149 -9.69 -11.08 3.40
CA GLY A 149 -9.21 -12.16 4.25
C GLY A 149 -9.70 -12.04 5.69
N THR A 150 -9.10 -12.82 6.58
CA THR A 150 -9.50 -12.90 7.99
C THR A 150 -9.34 -11.57 8.73
N HIS A 151 -8.29 -10.80 8.42
CA HIS A 151 -8.06 -9.44 8.91
C HIS A 151 -9.19 -8.49 8.53
N GLU A 152 -9.64 -8.53 7.28
CA GLU A 152 -10.72 -7.68 6.79
C GLU A 152 -12.08 -8.08 7.38
N VAL A 153 -12.37 -9.37 7.48
CA VAL A 153 -13.58 -9.87 8.14
C VAL A 153 -13.59 -9.45 9.61
N GLY A 154 -12.45 -9.58 10.30
CA GLY A 154 -12.30 -9.13 11.69
C GLY A 154 -12.58 -7.64 11.85
N PHE A 155 -12.02 -6.81 10.97
CA PHE A 155 -12.29 -5.36 10.95
C PHE A 155 -13.79 -5.08 10.74
N LYS A 156 -14.42 -5.68 9.72
CA LYS A 156 -15.84 -5.48 9.40
C LYS A 156 -16.73 -5.84 10.59
N THR A 157 -16.50 -6.98 11.22
CA THR A 157 -17.27 -7.43 12.40
C THR A 157 -17.05 -6.52 13.60
N ALA A 158 -15.80 -6.13 13.87
CA ALA A 158 -15.47 -5.26 14.99
C ALA A 158 -16.09 -3.87 14.85
N LEU A 159 -16.00 -3.26 13.66
CA LEU A 159 -16.56 -1.93 13.39
C LEU A 159 -18.09 -1.92 13.59
N THR A 160 -18.80 -2.87 12.99
CA THR A 160 -20.27 -2.98 13.14
C THR A 160 -20.68 -3.14 14.60
N ARG A 161 -19.94 -3.95 15.38
CA ARG A 161 -20.21 -4.12 16.81
C ARG A 161 -19.97 -2.82 17.58
N VAL A 162 -18.81 -2.18 17.40
CA VAL A 162 -18.43 -0.97 18.15
C VAL A 162 -19.41 0.18 17.91
N ILE A 163 -19.87 0.38 16.67
CA ILE A 163 -20.84 1.44 16.36
C ILE A 163 -22.20 1.16 17.00
N ASN A 164 -22.70 -0.09 16.91
CA ASN A 164 -23.95 -0.45 17.57
C ASN A 164 -23.86 -0.30 19.10
N ASP A 165 -22.79 -0.81 19.71
CA ASP A 165 -22.56 -0.69 21.16
C ASP A 165 -22.52 0.77 21.60
N TYR A 166 -21.84 1.63 20.84
CA TYR A 166 -21.81 3.07 21.08
C TYR A 166 -23.20 3.71 20.94
N GLY A 167 -23.95 3.35 19.88
CA GLY A 167 -25.30 3.84 19.63
C GLY A 167 -26.26 3.51 20.77
N ARG A 168 -26.22 2.27 21.30
CA ARG A 168 -27.01 1.83 22.44
C ARG A 168 -26.62 2.56 23.72
N LYS A 169 -25.31 2.57 24.04
CA LYS A 169 -24.79 3.16 25.28
C LYS A 169 -25.11 4.65 25.41
N ASN A 170 -25.17 5.36 24.29
CA ASN A 170 -25.46 6.80 24.25
C ASN A 170 -26.93 7.13 23.90
N ASN A 171 -27.83 6.14 23.91
CA ASN A 171 -29.25 6.30 23.57
C ASN A 171 -29.51 6.92 22.18
N ILE A 172 -28.58 6.76 21.24
CA ILE A 172 -28.76 7.14 19.83
C ILE A 172 -29.64 6.08 19.14
N LEU A 173 -29.42 4.81 19.46
CA LEU A 173 -30.29 3.69 19.10
C LEU A 173 -31.09 3.28 20.35
N LYS A 174 -32.42 3.34 20.27
CA LYS A 174 -33.31 2.95 21.38
C LYS A 174 -33.45 1.45 21.41
N ASP A 175 -33.73 0.86 22.58
CA ASP A 175 -33.86 -0.60 22.77
C ASP A 175 -34.81 -1.30 21.78
N ALA A 176 -35.86 -0.60 21.32
CA ALA A 176 -36.81 -1.12 20.34
C ALA A 176 -36.30 -1.10 18.88
N ASP A 177 -35.31 -0.26 18.57
CA ASP A 177 -34.74 -0.15 17.23
C ASP A 177 -33.92 -1.40 16.90
N SER A 178 -33.89 -1.80 15.63
CA SER A 178 -32.96 -2.82 15.16
C SER A 178 -31.52 -2.30 15.17
N ASN A 179 -30.55 -3.21 15.34
CA ASN A 179 -29.14 -2.86 15.14
C ASN A 179 -28.87 -2.47 13.69
N LEU A 180 -27.92 -1.56 13.49
CA LEU A 180 -27.36 -1.22 12.19
C LEU A 180 -26.69 -2.46 11.59
N THR A 181 -26.95 -2.73 10.32
CA THR A 181 -26.29 -3.78 9.57
C THR A 181 -24.85 -3.40 9.25
N GLY A 182 -24.09 -4.37 8.74
CA GLY A 182 -22.73 -4.07 8.28
C GLY A 182 -22.70 -3.13 7.07
N GLU A 183 -23.71 -3.17 6.22
CA GLU A 183 -23.82 -2.28 5.06
C GLU A 183 -24.07 -0.85 5.51
N ASP A 184 -25.03 -0.64 6.42
CA ASP A 184 -25.34 0.69 7.01
C ASP A 184 -24.10 1.33 7.64
N VAL A 185 -23.32 0.53 8.39
CA VAL A 185 -22.12 1.00 9.09
C VAL A 185 -20.99 1.39 8.13
N ARG A 186 -20.93 0.80 6.94
CA ARG A 186 -19.82 0.99 6.00
C ARG A 186 -20.16 1.86 4.81
N GLU A 187 -21.35 2.44 4.77
CA GLU A 187 -21.70 3.43 3.75
C GLU A 187 -20.77 4.64 3.86
N GLY A 188 -20.16 5.03 2.74
CA GLY A 188 -19.18 6.12 2.64
C GLY A 188 -17.73 5.73 2.89
#